data_AF-A0A970U8H6-F1
#
_entry.id   AF-A0A970U8H6-F1
#
_cell.length_a   1.000
_cell.length_b   1.000
_cell.length_c   1.000
_cell.angle_alpha   90.00
_cell.angle_beta   90.00
_cell.angle_gamma   90.00
#
_symmetry.space_group_name_H-M   'P 1'
#
loop_
_entity.id
_entity.type
_entity.pdbx_description
1 polymer ?
#
loop_
_entity_poly.entity_id
_entity_poly.type
_entity_poly.pdbx_seq_one_letter_code
_entity_poly.pdbx_strand_id
1 'polypeptide(L)' 'MKTNIEERACDLAVYIIENKATVRAAAQKFGISKSTV' A
#
# COMPACT_ATOMS: atom_id res chain seq x y z
N MET A 1 4.61 17.73 5.37
CA MET A 1 4.61 16.30 4.98
C MET A 1 3.71 16.11 3.76
N LYS A 2 4.23 16.33 2.56
CA LYS A 2 3.62 15.78 1.34
C LYS A 2 4.52 14.61 0.95
N THR A 3 4.43 13.50 1.71
CA THR A 3 4.95 12.22 1.22
C THR A 3 4.25 11.98 -0.11
N ASN A 4 5.03 11.89 -1.18
CA ASN A 4 4.52 11.94 -2.53
C ASN A 4 3.54 10.77 -2.73
N ILE A 5 2.30 11.04 -3.16
CA ILE A 5 1.27 9.99 -3.31
C ILE A 5 1.80 8.86 -4.22
N GLU A 6 2.61 9.24 -5.20
CA GLU A 6 3.31 8.36 -6.14
C GLU A 6 4.24 7.39 -5.42
N GLU A 7 5.06 7.88 -4.49
CA GLU A 7 6.01 7.07 -3.74
C GLU A 7 5.29 6.02 -2.87
N ARG A 8 4.23 6.45 -2.17
CA ARG A 8 3.39 5.53 -1.39
C ARG A 8 2.71 4.46 -2.27
N ALA A 9 2.28 4.83 -3.48
CA ALA A 9 1.69 3.89 -4.42
C ALA A 9 2.71 2.85 -4.91
N CYS A 10 3.94 3.28 -5.19
CA CYS A 10 5.05 2.37 -5.52
C CYS A 10 5.33 1.40 -4.36
N ASP A 11 5.45 1.89 -3.13
CA ASP A 11 5.72 1.05 -1.95
C ASP A 11 4.63 -0.01 -1.72
N LEU A 12 3.36 0.38 -1.86
CA LEU A 12 2.22 -0.54 -1.76
C LEU A 12 2.25 -1.59 -2.87
N ALA A 13 2.54 -1.18 -4.11
CA ALA A 13 2.62 -2.10 -5.24
C ALA A 13 3.74 -3.13 -5.07
N VAL A 14 4.94 -2.70 -4.65
CA VAL A 14 6.07 -3.57 -4.36
C VAL A 14 5.69 -4.58 -3.27
N TYR A 15 5.12 -4.11 -2.15
CA TYR A 15 4.70 -4.99 -1.06
C TYR A 15 3.69 -6.05 -1.52
N ILE A 16 2.68 -5.65 -2.31
CA ILE A 16 1.65 -6.55 -2.83
C ILE A 16 2.26 -7.65 -3.71
N ILE A 17 3.20 -7.28 -4.59
CA ILE A 17 3.85 -8.23 -5.51
C ILE A 17 4.76 -9.19 -4.74
N GLU A 18 5.65 -8.67 -3.90
CA GLU A 18 6.65 -9.47 -3.16
C GLU A 18 6.00 -10.47 -2.21
N ASN A 19 4.93 -10.04 -1.53
CA ASN A 19 4.27 -10.86 -0.52
C ASN A 19 3.06 -11.62 -1.07
N LYS A 20 2.75 -11.47 -2.38
CA LYS A 20 1.50 -11.93 -3.00
C LYS A 20 0.27 -11.56 -2.14
N ALA A 21 0.31 -10.36 -1.56
CA ALA A 21 -0.66 -9.92 -0.57
C ALA A 21 -1.93 -9.40 -1.25
N THR A 22 -3.08 -9.53 -0.58
CA THR A 22 -4.31 -8.90 -1.04
C THR A 22 -4.35 -7.43 -0.67
N VAL A 23 -5.14 -6.62 -1.39
CA VAL A 23 -5.38 -5.20 -1.08
C VAL A 23 -5.81 -5.00 0.38
N ARG A 24 -6.63 -5.90 0.93
CA ARG A 24 -7.05 -5.86 2.35
C ARG A 24 -5.88 -6.09 3.31
N ALA A 25 -4.99 -7.03 3.00
CA ALA A 25 -3.82 -7.32 3.83
C ALA A 25 -2.81 -6.15 3.79
N ALA A 26 -2.59 -5.55 2.61
CA ALA A 26 -1.78 -4.35 2.46
C ALA A 26 -2.37 -3.17 3.25
N ALA A 27 -3.69 -2.91 3.12
CA ALA A 27 -4.38 -1.87 3.88
C ALA A 27 -4.15 -2.00 5.40
N GLN A 28 -4.30 -3.21 5.94
CA GLN A 28 -4.07 -3.49 7.36
C GLN A 28 -2.59 -3.30 7.75
N LYS A 29 -1.65 -3.76 6.92
CA LYS A 29 -0.21 -3.62 7.17
C LYS A 29 0.25 -2.16 7.23
N PHE A 30 -0.28 -1.34 6.32
CA PHE A 30 0.09 0.08 6.19
C PHE A 30 -0.81 1.01 7.01
N GLY A 31 -1.79 0.48 7.76
CA GLY A 31 -2.68 1.27 8.61
C GLY A 31 -3.59 2.23 7.83
N ILE A 32 -3.94 1.89 6.59
CA ILE A 32 -4.79 2.71 5.71
C ILE A 32 -6.08 1.97 5.34
N SER A 33 -7.06 2.71 4.84
CA SER A 33 -8.31 2.11 4.38
C SER A 33 -8.11 1.38 3.04
N LYS A 34 -8.95 0.37 2.75
CA LYS A 34 -8.89 -0.36 1.46
C LYS A 34 -9.07 0.56 0.26
N SER A 35 -9.87 1.62 0.36
CA SER A 35 -10.05 2.62 -0.71
C SER A 35 -8.90 3.62 -0.83
N THR A 36 -7.94 3.57 0.09
CA THR A 36 -6.72 4.40 0.09
C THR A 36 -5.50 3.65 -0.46
N VAL A 37 -5.56 2.31 -0.47
CA VAL A 37 -4.63 1.43 -1.18
C VAL A 37 -4.93 1.50 -2.67
#